data_AF-X1J8P4-F1
#
_entry.id   AF-X1J8P4-F1
#
_cell.length_a   1.000
_cell.length_b   1.000
_cell.length_c   1.000
_cell.angle_alpha   90.00
_cell.angle_beta   90.00
_cell.angle_gamma   90.00
#
_symmetry.space_group_name_H-M   'P 1'
#
loop_
_entity.id
_entity.type
_entity.pdbx_description
1 polymer ?
#
loop_
_entity_poly.entity_id
_entity_poly.type
_entity_poly.pdbx_seq_one_letter_code
_entity_poly.pdbx_strand_id
1 'polypeptide(L)' 'MGNLDRAAKAMEKAGLAGGDAYDLPTSKKRFPDGAWYRMEISGVERPNVLEAVIDEMRKRNIA' A
#
# COMPACT_ATOMS: atom_id res chain seq x y z
N MET A 1 -5.44 14.90 -22.57
CA MET A 1 -4.68 14.04 -21.64
C MET A 1 -4.01 14.95 -20.63
N GLY A 2 -4.35 14.79 -19.35
CA GLY A 2 -3.91 15.69 -18.28
C GLY A 2 -2.40 15.62 -18.02
N ASN A 3 -1.88 16.56 -17.24
CA ASN A 3 -0.47 16.53 -16.83
C ASN A 3 -0.17 15.30 -15.96
N LEU A 4 -1.10 14.88 -15.09
CA LEU A 4 -0.94 13.66 -14.28
C LEU A 4 -0.90 12.40 -15.14
N ASP A 5 -1.80 12.24 -16.12
CA ASP A 5 -1.81 11.06 -17.00
C ASP A 5 -0.48 10.89 -17.75
N ARG A 6 0.17 12.00 -18.12
CA ARG A 6 1.48 11.98 -18.79
C ARG A 6 2.59 11.55 -17.83
N ALA A 7 2.55 12.02 -16.59
CA ALA A 7 3.50 11.61 -15.55
C ALA A 7 3.36 10.12 -15.21
N ALA A 8 2.13 9.63 -15.01
CA ALA A 8 1.84 8.22 -14.75
C ALA A 8 2.43 7.30 -15.83
N LYS A 9 2.17 7.60 -17.12
CA LYS A 9 2.73 6.80 -18.23
C LYS A 9 4.26 6.86 -18.31
N ALA A 10 4.87 7.97 -17.94
CA ALA A 10 6.33 8.08 -17.90
C ALA A 10 6.93 7.22 -16.78
N MET A 11 6.28 7.17 -15.62
CA MET A 11 6.66 6.30 -14.50
C MET A 11 6.52 4.82 -14.88
N GLU A 12 5.40 4.43 -15.50
CA GLU A 12 5.18 3.06 -15.99
C GLU A 12 6.25 2.64 -17.01
N LYS A 13 6.61 3.54 -17.94
CA LYS A 13 7.69 3.29 -18.91
C LYS A 13 9.05 3.08 -18.24
N ALA A 14 9.27 3.67 -17.07
CA ALA A 14 10.47 3.48 -16.27
C ALA A 14 10.41 2.26 -15.34
N GLY A 15 9.33 1.47 -15.39
CA GLY A 15 9.13 0.30 -14.52
C GLY A 15 8.63 0.64 -13.11
N LEU A 16 8.15 1.87 -12.89
CA LEU A 16 7.54 2.31 -11.64
C LEU A 16 6.00 2.25 -11.75
N ALA A 17 5.31 2.13 -10.61
CA ALA A 17 3.86 2.21 -10.60
C ALA A 17 3.38 3.60 -11.07
N GLY A 18 2.41 3.65 -11.98
CA GLY A 18 1.83 4.89 -12.50
C GLY A 18 0.94 5.64 -11.51
N GLY A 19 0.60 5.01 -10.38
CA GLY A 19 -0.20 5.55 -9.31
C GLY A 19 -0.37 4.55 -8.17
N ASP A 20 -1.17 4.91 -7.17
CA ASP A 20 -1.47 4.02 -6.05
C ASP A 20 -2.39 2.87 -6.48
N ALA A 21 -2.34 1.76 -5.75
CA ALA A 21 -3.08 0.54 -6.02
C ALA A 21 -4.55 0.62 -5.55
N TYR A 22 -5.33 1.56 -6.11
CA TYR A 22 -6.75 1.75 -5.79
C TYR A 22 -7.65 0.58 -6.22
N ASP A 23 -7.14 -0.30 -7.09
CA ASP A 23 -7.80 -1.50 -7.59
C ASP A 23 -7.73 -2.70 -6.63
N LEU A 24 -6.96 -2.60 -5.54
CA LEU A 24 -6.86 -3.66 -4.54
C LEU A 24 -8.22 -3.97 -3.88
N PRO A 25 -8.50 -5.26 -3.58
CA PRO A 25 -9.74 -5.65 -2.94
C PRO A 25 -9.86 -5.03 -1.54
N THR A 26 -11.04 -4.55 -1.21
CA THR A 26 -11.28 -3.97 0.11
C THR A 26 -11.32 -5.06 1.19
N SER A 27 -10.64 -4.84 2.32
CA SER A 27 -10.60 -5.79 3.43
C SER A 27 -12.00 -6.14 3.97
N LYS A 28 -12.26 -7.40 4.29
CA LYS A 28 -13.51 -7.82 4.95
C LYS A 28 -13.46 -7.69 6.47
N LYS A 29 -12.33 -7.29 7.06
CA LYS A 29 -12.16 -7.23 8.52
C LYS A 29 -12.99 -6.08 9.12
N ARG A 30 -13.78 -6.39 10.13
CA ARG A 30 -14.65 -5.47 10.86
C ARG A 30 -14.55 -5.70 12.36
N PHE A 31 -14.84 -4.66 13.14
CA PHE A 31 -15.15 -4.80 14.55
C PHE A 31 -16.58 -5.35 14.74
N PRO A 32 -16.96 -5.85 15.93
CA PRO A 32 -18.31 -6.38 16.19
C PRO A 32 -19.45 -5.39 15.95
N ASP A 33 -19.18 -4.08 16.00
CA ASP A 33 -20.13 -2.99 15.71
C ASP A 33 -20.26 -2.66 14.21
N GLY A 34 -19.51 -3.36 13.35
CA GLY A 34 -19.51 -3.15 11.91
C GLY A 34 -18.53 -2.08 11.41
N ALA A 35 -17.77 -1.42 12.27
CA ALA A 35 -16.73 -0.49 11.86
C ALA A 35 -15.55 -1.19 11.15
N TRP A 36 -14.87 -0.46 10.27
CA TRP A 36 -13.71 -0.96 9.54
C TRP A 36 -12.50 -1.17 10.47
N TYR A 37 -11.91 -2.37 10.42
CA TYR A 37 -10.64 -2.62 11.10
C TYR A 37 -9.49 -2.07 10.24
N ARG A 38 -8.97 -0.90 10.61
CA ARG A 38 -7.80 -0.26 9.98
C ARG A 38 -6.73 0.01 11.03
N MET A 39 -5.50 -0.35 10.73
CA MET A 39 -4.32 -0.04 11.52
C MET A 39 -3.40 0.85 10.70
N GLU A 40 -2.99 1.98 11.27
CA GLU A 40 -1.99 2.86 10.69
C GLU A 40 -0.65 2.58 11.36
N ILE A 41 0.40 2.38 10.56
CA ILE A 41 1.75 2.14 11.03
C ILE A 41 2.56 3.40 10.69
N SER A 42 2.77 4.26 11.68
CA SER A 42 3.54 5.49 11.51
C SER A 42 5.03 5.20 11.36
N GLY A 43 5.75 6.07 10.65
CA GLY A 43 7.22 6.05 10.58
C GLY A 43 7.83 5.13 9.52
N VAL A 44 7.04 4.66 8.54
CA VAL A 44 7.55 3.85 7.41
C VAL A 44 7.95 4.76 6.23
N GLU A 45 9.00 5.55 6.43
CA GLU A 45 9.41 6.60 5.47
C GLU A 45 10.60 6.20 4.59
N ARG A 46 11.32 5.14 4.96
CA ARG A 46 12.55 4.71 4.28
C ARG A 46 12.45 3.23 3.87
N PRO A 47 13.14 2.82 2.78
CA PRO A 47 13.10 1.43 2.30
C PRO A 47 13.46 0.40 3.37
N ASN A 48 14.51 0.65 4.16
CA ASN A 48 14.95 -0.27 5.22
C ASN A 48 13.89 -0.44 6.33
N VAL A 49 13.06 0.57 6.59
CA VAL A 49 11.96 0.47 7.56
C VAL A 49 10.82 -0.35 6.96
N LEU A 50 10.50 -0.15 5.68
CA LEU A 50 9.51 -0.97 4.97
C LEU A 50 9.92 -2.45 4.94
N GLU A 51 11.20 -2.73 4.68
CA GLU A 51 11.75 -4.10 4.75
C GLU A 51 11.53 -4.73 6.13
N ALA A 52 11.83 -4.00 7.21
CA ALA A 52 11.61 -4.49 8.57
C ALA A 52 10.13 -4.79 8.87
N VAL A 53 9.22 -3.95 8.36
CA VAL A 53 7.77 -4.17 8.49
C VAL A 53 7.33 -5.43 7.75
N ILE A 54 7.82 -5.64 6.52
CA ILE A 54 7.51 -6.84 5.72
C ILE A 54 8.07 -8.11 6.39
N ASP A 55 9.28 -8.04 6.95
CA ASP A 55 9.87 -9.16 7.66
C ASP A 55 9.08 -9.52 8.92
N GLU A 56 8.62 -8.53 9.69
CA GLU A 56 7.79 -8.77 10.86
C GLU A 56 6.40 -9.32 10.49
N MET A 57 5.80 -8.81 9.42
CA MET A 57 4.56 -9.34 8.85
C MET A 57 4.67 -10.83 8.54
N ARG A 58 5.77 -11.24 7.88
CA ARG A 58 6.06 -12.65 7.56
C ARG A 58 6.25 -13.50 8.81
N LYS A 59 7.04 -13.04 9.79
CA LYS A 59 7.28 -13.76 11.07
C LYS A 59 5.99 -14.02 11.83
N ARG A 60 5.05 -13.07 11.79
CA ARG A 60 3.74 -13.18 12.44
C ARG A 60 2.67 -13.86 11.59
N ASN A 61 3.01 -14.28 10.38
CA ASN A 61 2.10 -14.87 9.40
C ASN A 61 0.85 -14.01 9.17
N ILE A 62 1.06 -12.70 8.99
CA ILE A 62 0.01 -11.74 8.63
C ILE A 62 -0.08 -11.71 7.10
N ALA A 63 -1.30 -11.88 6.58
CA ALA A 63 -1.63 -11.88 5.16
C ALA A 63 -2.05 -10.50 4.65
#